data_AF-A0A938L1J6-F1
#
_entry.id   AF-A0A938L1J6-F1
#
_cell.length_a   1.000
_cell.length_b   1.000
_cell.length_c   1.000
_cell.angle_alpha   90.00
_cell.angle_beta   90.00
_cell.angle_gamma   90.00
#
_symmetry.space_group_name_H-M   'P 1'
#
loop_
_entity.id
_entity.type
_entity.pdbx_description
1 polymer ?
#
loop_
_entity_poly.entity_id
_entity_poly.type
_entity_poly.pdbx_seq_one_letter_code
_entity_poly.pdbx_strand_id
1 'polypeptide(L)'
;MTTLNVGIASYAEMKARTLAIARGKLKPSPRDPKVWFTSAESFAKILSEGNRALLALIAERNPDSLDALARASGREKSNLSRTLKRMAACGLITLKRGPRGRLVPKVGFERIVLQLPLGKAPRRRAAA
;
A
#
# COMPACT_ATOMS: atom_id res chain seq x y z
N MET A 1 -13.34 -11.12 1.41
CA MET A 1 -12.30 -10.30 2.06
C MET A 1 -11.25 -9.86 1.06
N THR A 2 -10.95 -8.56 0.97
CA THR A 2 -9.98 -7.99 0.01
C THR A 2 -8.60 -7.84 0.65
N THR A 3 -7.57 -8.36 -0.02
CA THR A 3 -6.18 -8.36 0.50
C THR A 3 -5.25 -7.60 -0.43
N LEU A 4 -4.45 -6.68 0.13
CA LEU A 4 -3.34 -6.04 -0.55
C LEU A 4 -2.05 -6.82 -0.27
N ASN A 5 -1.44 -7.36 -1.33
CA ASN A 5 -0.10 -7.94 -1.27
C ASN A 5 0.95 -6.84 -1.51
N VAL A 6 1.85 -6.68 -0.56
CA VAL A 6 2.96 -5.72 -0.60
C VAL A 6 4.27 -6.48 -0.65
N GLY A 7 5.17 -6.09 -1.53
CA GLY A 7 6.47 -6.75 -1.73
C GLY A 7 7.61 -5.82 -1.37
N ILE A 8 8.69 -6.39 -0.84
CA ILE A 8 9.98 -5.70 -0.71
C ILE A 8 10.90 -6.15 -1.84
N ALA A 9 11.38 -5.21 -2.64
CA ALA A 9 12.37 -5.46 -3.68
C ALA A 9 13.14 -4.18 -4.02
N SER A 10 14.41 -4.33 -4.37
CA SER A 10 15.21 -3.22 -4.89
C SER A 10 14.70 -2.73 -6.24
N TYR A 11 15.13 -1.53 -6.65
CA TYR A 11 14.81 -1.00 -7.96
C TYR A 11 15.28 -1.91 -9.11
N ALA A 12 16.46 -2.51 -8.98
CA ALA A 12 17.01 -3.42 -9.99
C ALA A 12 16.15 -4.68 -10.15
N GLU A 13 15.70 -5.27 -9.04
CA GLU A 13 14.81 -6.44 -9.05
C GLU A 13 13.45 -6.10 -9.67
N MET A 14 12.88 -4.94 -9.31
CA MET A 14 11.62 -4.47 -9.89
C MET A 14 11.74 -4.19 -11.39
N LYS A 15 12.84 -3.56 -11.82
CA LYS A 15 13.13 -3.36 -13.24
C LYS A 15 13.22 -4.69 -13.99
N ALA A 16 13.95 -5.66 -13.42
CA ALA A 16 14.08 -7.00 -14.01
C ALA A 16 12.72 -7.72 -14.09
N ARG A 17 11.89 -7.62 -13.04
CA ARG A 17 10.53 -8.18 -12.99
C ARG A 17 9.65 -7.58 -14.09
N THR A 18 9.61 -6.26 -14.20
CA THR A 18 8.82 -5.55 -15.23
C THR A 18 9.24 -5.97 -16.64
N LEU A 19 10.54 -6.06 -16.91
CA LEU A 19 11.06 -6.52 -18.20
C LEU A 19 10.70 -7.99 -18.48
N ALA A 20 10.71 -8.86 -17.47
CA ALA A 20 10.32 -10.27 -17.63
C ALA A 20 8.82 -10.42 -17.94
N ILE A 21 7.98 -9.57 -17.35
CA ILE A 21 6.53 -9.54 -17.65
C ILE A 21 6.29 -9.07 -19.07
N ALA A 22 6.92 -7.96 -19.47
CA ALA A 22 6.79 -7.43 -20.84
C ALA A 22 7.26 -8.44 -21.90
N ARG A 23 8.25 -9.28 -21.57
CA ARG A 23 8.75 -10.37 -22.44
C ARG A 23 7.93 -11.67 -22.36
N GLY A 24 6.86 -11.72 -21.58
CA GLY A 24 6.03 -12.91 -21.39
C GLY A 24 6.69 -14.04 -20.57
N LYS A 25 7.90 -13.83 -20.04
CA LYS A 25 8.65 -14.83 -19.23
C LYS A 25 8.11 -14.96 -17.82
N LEU A 26 7.43 -13.93 -17.32
CA LEU A 26 6.77 -13.92 -16.02
C LEU A 26 5.32 -13.52 -16.20
N LYS A 27 4.38 -14.35 -15.76
CA LYS A 27 2.95 -14.03 -15.72
C LYS A 27 2.55 -13.68 -14.28
N PRO A 28 2.11 -12.44 -14.00
CA PRO A 28 1.67 -12.05 -12.67
C PRO A 28 0.46 -12.88 -12.20
N SER A 29 0.54 -13.38 -10.99
CA SER A 29 -0.54 -14.04 -10.25
C SER A 29 -1.43 -13.02 -9.54
N PRO A 30 -2.73 -13.31 -9.30
CA PRO A 30 -3.58 -12.48 -8.44
C PRO A 30 -3.03 -12.24 -7.03
N ARG A 31 -2.16 -13.14 -6.53
CA ARG A 31 -1.51 -13.04 -5.22
C ARG A 31 -0.15 -12.33 -5.26
N ASP A 32 0.31 -11.91 -6.45
CA ASP A 32 1.54 -11.15 -6.55
C ASP A 32 1.40 -9.76 -5.89
N PRO A 33 2.52 -9.21 -5.38
CA PRO A 33 2.49 -7.88 -4.83
C PRO A 33 2.11 -6.84 -5.88
N LYS A 34 1.13 -6.01 -5.51
CA LYS A 34 0.66 -4.88 -6.33
C LYS A 34 1.35 -3.58 -5.94
N VAL A 35 1.85 -3.53 -4.72
CA VAL A 35 2.58 -2.40 -4.14
C VAL A 35 3.98 -2.87 -3.77
N TRP A 36 4.97 -2.05 -4.06
CA TRP A 36 6.38 -2.38 -3.85
C TRP A 36 7.07 -1.30 -3.02
N PHE A 37 7.84 -1.75 -2.04
CA PHE A 37 8.71 -0.92 -1.24
C PHE A 37 10.17 -1.34 -1.47
N THR A 38 11.08 -0.36 -1.41
CA THR A 38 12.52 -0.62 -1.57
C THR A 38 13.15 -1.29 -0.35
N SER A 39 12.51 -1.18 0.83
CA SER A 39 13.01 -1.79 2.06
C SER A 39 11.88 -2.06 3.06
N ALA A 40 12.11 -3.01 3.97
CA ALA A 40 11.19 -3.34 5.06
C ALA A 40 11.06 -2.18 6.06
N GLU A 41 12.14 -1.42 6.31
CA GLU A 41 12.11 -0.25 7.20
C GLU A 41 11.21 0.85 6.65
N SER A 42 11.26 1.12 5.34
CA SER A 42 10.38 2.10 4.70
C SER A 42 8.91 1.69 4.83
N PHE A 43 8.61 0.41 4.63
CA PHE A 43 7.29 -0.16 4.84
C PHE A 43 6.83 -0.01 6.30
N ALA A 44 7.65 -0.42 7.27
CA ALA A 44 7.36 -0.32 8.69
C ALA A 44 7.13 1.13 9.15
N LYS A 45 7.90 2.09 8.61
CA LYS A 45 7.71 3.52 8.90
C LYS A 45 6.37 4.06 8.37
N ILE A 46 5.89 3.56 7.22
CA ILE A 46 4.57 3.95 6.72
C ILE A 46 3.45 3.29 7.51
N LEU A 47 3.59 2.01 7.85
CA LEU A 47 2.61 1.25 8.65
C LEU A 47 2.98 1.20 10.14
N SER A 48 3.47 2.31 10.67
CA SER A 48 3.63 2.48 12.11
C SER A 48 2.30 2.30 12.82
N GLU A 49 2.32 2.00 14.12
CA GLU A 49 1.11 1.72 14.88
C GLU A 49 0.03 2.80 14.76
N GLY A 50 0.41 4.07 14.96
CA GLY A 50 -0.53 5.19 14.79
C GLY A 50 -1.06 5.35 13.36
N ASN A 51 -0.31 4.92 12.35
CA ASN A 51 -0.74 4.93 10.96
C ASN A 51 -1.64 3.74 10.63
N ARG A 52 -1.43 2.56 11.24
CA ARG A 52 -2.38 1.44 11.13
C ARG A 52 -3.71 1.77 11.79
N ALA A 53 -3.67 2.40 12.97
CA ALA A 53 -4.88 2.88 13.65
C ALA A 53 -5.64 3.89 12.77
N LEU A 54 -4.91 4.80 12.10
CA LEU A 54 -5.52 5.72 11.13
C LEU A 54 -6.19 4.99 9.96
N LEU A 55 -5.53 3.97 9.39
CA LEU A 55 -6.11 3.17 8.29
C LEU A 55 -7.37 2.42 8.75
N ALA A 56 -7.34 1.82 9.94
CA ALA A 56 -8.50 1.16 10.53
C ALA A 56 -9.67 2.14 10.71
N LEU A 57 -9.39 3.33 11.26
CA LEU A 57 -10.38 4.38 11.44
C LEU A 57 -11.01 4.84 10.12
N ILE A 58 -10.21 4.96 9.05
CA ILE A 58 -10.72 5.32 7.71
C ILE A 58 -11.62 4.21 7.16
N ALA A 59 -11.21 2.94 7.32
CA ALA A 59 -11.97 1.79 6.85
C ALA A 59 -13.31 1.63 7.59
N GLU A 60 -13.32 1.88 8.90
CA GLU A 60 -14.51 1.80 9.75
C GLU A 60 -15.45 2.98 9.52
N ARG A 61 -14.95 4.21 9.65
CA ARG A 61 -15.79 5.42 9.67
C ARG A 61 -16.12 5.99 8.30
N ASN A 62 -15.42 5.54 7.24
CA ASN A 62 -15.60 6.04 5.87
C ASN A 62 -15.77 7.57 5.79
N PRO A 63 -14.79 8.36 6.29
CA PRO A 63 -14.96 9.79 6.47
C PRO A 63 -15.15 10.53 5.13
N ASP A 64 -16.15 11.39 5.06
CA ASP A 64 -16.47 12.17 3.85
C ASP A 64 -15.53 13.36 3.59
N SER A 65 -14.54 13.60 4.46
CA SER A 65 -13.53 14.64 4.28
C SER A 65 -12.33 14.48 5.22
N LEU A 66 -11.22 15.12 4.87
CA LEU A 66 -10.07 15.27 5.77
C LEU A 66 -10.42 15.93 7.11
N ASP A 67 -11.35 16.89 7.12
CA ASP A 67 -11.78 17.57 8.35
C ASP A 67 -12.53 16.63 9.30
N ALA A 68 -13.40 15.77 8.74
CA ALA A 68 -14.07 14.74 9.52
C ALA A 68 -13.07 13.74 10.11
N LEU A 69 -12.07 13.33 9.31
CA LEU A 69 -11.02 12.44 9.78
C LEU A 69 -10.12 13.09 10.84
N ALA A 70 -9.80 14.38 10.71
CA ALA A 70 -9.03 15.13 11.71
C ALA A 70 -9.74 15.13 13.06
N ARG A 71 -11.04 15.45 13.09
CA ARG A 71 -11.86 15.38 14.31
C ARG A 71 -11.93 13.97 14.89
N ALA A 72 -12.17 12.96 14.06
CA ALA A 72 -12.29 11.58 14.52
C ALA A 72 -10.97 10.99 15.06
N SER A 73 -9.84 11.42 14.48
CA SER A 73 -8.51 10.91 14.87
C SER A 73 -7.82 11.75 15.94
N GLY A 74 -8.32 12.95 16.23
CA GLY A 74 -7.66 13.92 17.12
C GLY A 74 -6.33 14.46 16.57
N ARG A 75 -6.04 14.24 15.28
CA ARG A 75 -4.77 14.63 14.65
C ARG A 75 -4.91 15.93 13.86
N GLU A 76 -3.86 16.74 13.90
CA GLU A 76 -3.72 17.93 13.07
C GLU A 76 -3.92 17.64 11.58
N LYS A 77 -4.74 18.47 10.91
CA LYS A 77 -5.10 18.30 9.50
C LYS A 77 -3.89 18.34 8.57
N SER A 78 -2.92 19.22 8.84
CA SER A 78 -1.69 19.34 8.06
C SER A 78 -0.83 18.06 8.14
N ASN A 79 -0.80 17.42 9.30
CA ASN A 79 -0.10 16.16 9.54
C ASN A 79 -0.80 14.99 8.83
N LEU A 80 -2.12 14.92 8.93
CA LEU A 80 -2.92 13.93 8.22
C LEU A 80 -2.74 14.04 6.72
N SER A 81 -2.82 15.26 6.17
CA SER A 81 -2.65 15.49 4.73
C SER A 81 -1.33 14.93 4.20
N ARG A 82 -0.22 15.19 4.90
CA ARG A 82 1.10 14.66 4.53
C ARG A 82 1.15 13.13 4.59
N THR A 83 0.65 12.55 5.67
CA THR A 83 0.60 11.09 5.86
C THR A 83 -0.25 10.42 4.78
N LEU A 84 -1.45 10.94 4.51
CA LEU A 84 -2.37 10.40 3.53
C LEU A 84 -1.83 10.51 2.11
N LYS A 85 -1.20 11.64 1.75
CA LYS A 85 -0.50 11.76 0.45
C LYS A 85 0.58 10.69 0.30
N ARG A 86 1.38 10.45 1.34
CA ARG A 86 2.42 9.41 1.32
C ARG A 86 1.82 8.01 1.19
N MET A 87 0.77 7.70 1.94
CA MET A 87 0.06 6.42 1.83
C MET A 87 -0.58 6.23 0.45
N ALA A 88 -1.14 7.28 -0.13
CA ALA A 88 -1.72 7.26 -1.48
C ALA A 88 -0.65 7.06 -2.55
N ALA A 89 0.50 7.73 -2.43
CA ALA A 89 1.63 7.56 -3.33
C ALA A 89 2.17 6.12 -3.32
N CYS A 90 2.15 5.46 -2.16
CA CYS A 90 2.49 4.05 -2.04
C CYS A 90 1.35 3.10 -2.43
N GLY A 91 0.16 3.59 -2.81
CA GLY A 91 -0.98 2.74 -3.17
C GLY A 91 -1.68 2.04 -1.99
N LEU A 92 -1.45 2.49 -0.75
CA LEU A 92 -2.13 1.97 0.44
C LEU A 92 -3.53 2.57 0.62
N ILE A 93 -3.80 3.74 0.05
CA ILE A 93 -5.13 4.36 0.07
C ILE A 93 -5.41 5.01 -1.27
N THR A 94 -6.68 5.32 -1.53
CA THR A 94 -7.08 6.21 -2.61
C THR A 94 -7.58 7.53 -2.02
N LEU A 95 -7.17 8.64 -2.61
CA LEU A 95 -7.70 9.97 -2.29
C LEU A 95 -8.60 10.40 -3.45
N LYS A 96 -9.91 10.51 -3.18
CA LYS A 96 -10.90 10.96 -4.18
C LYS A 96 -11.30 12.40 -3.90
N ARG A 97 -11.68 13.13 -4.96
CA ARG A 97 -12.37 14.41 -4.81
C ARG A 97 -13.85 14.12 -4.55
N GLY A 98 -14.29 14.45 -3.35
CA GLY A 98 -15.68 14.38 -2.92
C GLY A 98 -16.44 15.68 -3.20
N PRO A 99 -17.66 15.80 -2.63
CA PRO A 99 -18.50 16.98 -2.81
C PRO A 99 -17.75 18.27 -2.42
N ARG A 100 -17.94 19.32 -3.23
CA ARG A 100 -17.30 20.63 -3.05
C ARG A 100 -15.76 20.59 -3.09
N GLY A 101 -15.18 19.60 -3.79
CA GLY A 101 -13.73 19.48 -3.97
C GLY A 101 -12.96 18.96 -2.75
N ARG A 102 -13.66 18.49 -1.71
CA ARG A 102 -13.02 17.97 -0.48
C ARG A 102 -12.31 16.66 -0.77
N LEU A 103 -11.14 16.46 -0.15
CA LEU A 103 -10.38 15.23 -0.32
C LEU A 103 -10.93 14.14 0.62
N VAL A 104 -11.26 12.98 0.05
CA VAL A 104 -11.88 11.84 0.73
C VAL A 104 -10.92 10.65 0.68
N PRO A 105 -10.33 10.24 1.82
CA PRO A 105 -9.49 9.05 1.88
C PRO A 105 -10.35 7.78 1.91
N LYS A 106 -9.98 6.76 1.14
CA LYS A 106 -10.60 5.43 1.15
C LYS A 106 -9.54 4.33 1.22
N VAL A 107 -9.79 3.33 2.05
CA VAL A 107 -9.02 2.07 2.10
C VAL A 107 -9.79 1.02 1.30
N GLY A 108 -9.15 0.41 0.30
CA GLY A 108 -9.80 -0.55 -0.62
C GLY A 108 -9.60 -2.02 -0.25
N PHE A 109 -9.07 -2.29 0.94
CA PHE A 109 -8.69 -3.63 1.39
C PHE A 109 -8.88 -3.78 2.90
N GLU A 110 -9.08 -5.00 3.36
CA GLU A 110 -9.28 -5.34 4.78
C GLU A 110 -8.00 -5.91 5.41
N ARG A 111 -7.08 -6.42 4.58
CA ARG A 111 -5.83 -7.05 5.02
C ARG A 111 -4.65 -6.60 4.19
N ILE A 112 -3.51 -6.39 4.84
CA ILE A 112 -2.21 -6.20 4.19
C ILE A 112 -1.35 -7.43 4.48
N VAL A 113 -0.76 -8.02 3.45
CA VAL A 113 0.23 -9.09 3.57
C VAL A 113 1.56 -8.57 3.04
N LEU A 114 2.60 -8.63 3.88
CA LEU A 114 3.97 -8.33 3.48
C LEU A 114 4.64 -9.60 2.97
N GLN A 115 5.12 -9.56 1.74
CA GLN A 115 5.99 -10.57 1.15
C GLN A 115 7.43 -10.06 1.20
N LEU A 116 8.20 -10.58 2.16
CA LEU A 116 9.61 -10.26 2.35
C LEU A 116 10.45 -11.54 2.16
N PRO A 117 11.10 -11.72 1.01
CA PRO A 117 12.00 -12.86 0.82
C PRO A 117 13.28 -12.68 1.65
N LEU A 118 13.64 -13.68 2.45
CA LEU A 118 14.86 -13.69 3.29
C LEU A 118 16.11 -14.21 2.53
N GLY A 119 16.00 -14.44 1.22
CA GLY A 119 17.08 -14.91 0.36
C GLY A 119 16.71 -14.80 -1.13
N LYS A 120 17.61 -15.18 -2.04
CA LYS A 120 17.27 -15.29 -3.47
C LYS A 120 16.14 -16.29 -3.62
N ALA A 121 15.02 -15.88 -4.24
CA ALA A 121 13.87 -16.74 -4.48
C ALA A 121 14.35 -18.12 -4.98
N PRO A 122 13.90 -19.24 -4.38
CA PRO A 122 14.33 -20.56 -4.82
C PRO A 122 14.04 -20.65 -6.32
N ARG A 123 15.06 -20.98 -7.12
CA ARG A 123 14.87 -21.31 -8.54
C ARG A 123 13.84 -22.42 -8.56
N ARG A 124 12.61 -22.11 -8.93
CA ARG A 124 11.54 -23.09 -9.07
C ARG A 124 12.07 -24.10 -10.08
N ARG A 125 12.48 -25.29 -9.62
CA ARG A 125 12.83 -26.40 -10.52
C ARG A 125 11.62 -26.57 -11.42
N ALA A 126 11.84 -26.47 -12.73
CA ALA A 126 10.86 -26.90 -13.69
C ALA A 126 10.51 -28.35 -13.33
N ALA A 127 9.24 -28.61 -13.06
CA ALA A 127 8.76 -29.98 -12.92
C ALA A 127 9.11 -30.70 -14.23
N ALA A 128 9.81 -31.83 -14.09
CA ALA A 128 10.11 -32.75 -15.18
C ALA A 128 8.82 -33.39 -15.72
#